data_AF-A0A352V643-F1
#
_entry.id   AF-A0A352V643-F1
#
_cell.length_a   1.000
_cell.length_b   1.000
_cell.length_c   1.000
_cell.angle_alpha   90.00
_cell.angle_beta   90.00
_cell.angle_gamma   90.00
#
_symmetry.space_group_name_H-M   'P 1'
#
loop_
_entity.id
_entity.type
_entity.pdbx_description
1 polymer ?
#
loop_
_entity_poly.entity_id
_entity_poly.type
_entity_poly.pdbx_seq_one_letter_code
_entity_poly.pdbx_strand_id
1 'polypeptide(L)'
;MNYVVFETTKKDIYAMKIIGASYEILTPINGEEILKFLELAGRTSYKSEDRITPDSARKFISAIIKSGHESVIEHVIVSVRIICDRGCCYDDQTKVLTENGWKYFKDVSANDIFYSLDDNENIVKIKGIKKIEILYNGQMHHYKSTQIDLMVTPNHNMWVFDFDKRSNKTRTWKFIESNQMNNKRYVFNKSAKSKLNIIQPKKIKIPEIFIPRGFYNKKYPELEFESNAFWELIGWWVTDGSINYPKNGSGKRCIISQKKEFGRQRIKELLKSLNIDFYEEDDGYRINCPQLLRWLADNFLRSGDTRKSYYCKIPRWMFNLSSLDIENLLKGIIGGNGTKHTGGKGYQIYTGSKDFAEDLVELCLNIGLAANIYIVPPKKRLFPGRKNTTMCREQYVVSIVTTTKPMFDKRVACRNEIQYSGYVYCVELPQYHRLYVMRNGKPVWCGNSHELVRHRIASYTQESSRYCNYSKAKFGKEITVIKPLDWEEDSLSYLMWKDACENCERSYFILLEEGVTPQLARNVLPHSLKTELFMTMNLREWRHFFKVRTPSDVHPQMREITIPMLREFQERIPVIFDDILIKE
;
A
#
# COMPACT_ATOMS: atom_id res chain seq x y z
N MET A 1 23.28 -13.90 -23.54
CA MET A 1 22.71 -15.06 -22.81
C MET A 1 22.33 -16.06 -23.86
N ASN A 2 23.00 -17.22 -23.88
CA ASN A 2 22.57 -18.34 -24.70
C ASN A 2 21.25 -18.84 -24.10
N TYR A 3 20.16 -18.77 -24.86
CA TYR A 3 18.93 -19.46 -24.51
C TYR A 3 19.24 -20.95 -24.56
N VAL A 4 19.41 -21.57 -23.39
CA VAL A 4 19.36 -23.02 -23.28
C VAL A 4 17.89 -23.38 -23.50
N VAL A 5 17.55 -23.68 -24.76
CA VAL A 5 16.32 -24.40 -25.07
C VAL A 5 16.54 -25.79 -24.47
N PHE A 6 15.90 -26.07 -23.34
CA PHE A 6 15.77 -27.44 -22.88
C PHE A 6 14.89 -28.15 -23.92
N GLU A 7 15.51 -28.86 -24.87
CA GLU A 7 14.84 -29.94 -25.59
C GLU A 7 14.56 -31.06 -24.58
N THR A 8 13.46 -30.90 -23.83
CA THR A 8 12.89 -32.01 -23.07
C THR A 8 12.00 -32.79 -24.03
N THR A 9 12.39 -34.03 -24.29
CA THR A 9 11.65 -35.10 -24.99
C THR A 9 10.35 -35.53 -24.29
N LYS A 10 9.80 -34.69 -23.39
CA LYS A 10 8.56 -34.89 -22.62
C LYS A 10 7.51 -33.83 -22.96
N LYS A 11 7.36 -33.47 -24.25
CA LYS A 11 6.30 -32.55 -24.68
C LYS A 11 4.89 -33.11 -24.46
N ASP A 12 4.78 -34.44 -24.25
CA ASP A 12 3.51 -35.17 -24.17
C ASP A 12 2.98 -35.44 -22.75
N ILE A 13 3.55 -34.84 -21.69
CA ILE A 13 3.18 -35.21 -20.29
C ILE A 13 2.38 -34.13 -19.55
N TYR A 14 2.32 -32.89 -20.04
CA TYR A 14 1.63 -31.79 -19.35
C TYR A 14 0.66 -31.12 -20.31
N ALA A 15 -0.64 -31.20 -19.99
CA ALA A 15 -1.73 -30.70 -20.83
C ALA A 15 -2.55 -29.69 -20.03
N MET A 16 -2.03 -28.48 -19.87
CA MET A 16 -2.76 -27.36 -19.28
C MET A 16 -4.20 -27.28 -19.80
N LYS A 17 -5.16 -27.23 -18.86
CA LYS A 17 -6.58 -27.09 -19.18
C LYS A 17 -6.98 -25.63 -19.33
N ILE A 18 -7.54 -25.28 -20.48
CA ILE A 18 -8.10 -23.94 -20.74
C ILE A 18 -9.62 -24.02 -20.58
N ILE A 19 -10.20 -23.14 -19.77
CA ILE A 19 -11.65 -23.03 -19.59
C ILE A 19 -12.10 -21.57 -19.69
N GLY A 20 -13.38 -21.32 -19.95
CA GLY A 20 -13.97 -19.99 -19.82
C GLY A 20 -14.19 -19.61 -18.36
N ALA A 21 -14.34 -18.30 -18.10
CA ALA A 21 -14.83 -17.84 -16.81
C ALA A 21 -16.30 -18.26 -16.67
N SER A 22 -16.74 -18.65 -15.47
CA SER A 22 -18.09 -19.20 -15.30
C SER A 22 -18.62 -19.00 -13.89
N TYR A 23 -19.92 -19.23 -13.72
CA TYR A 23 -20.57 -19.26 -12.42
C TYR A 23 -21.64 -20.37 -12.37
N GLU A 24 -22.02 -20.73 -11.16
CA GLU A 24 -23.07 -21.70 -10.87
C GLU A 24 -23.84 -21.20 -9.64
N ILE A 25 -25.15 -20.98 -9.79
CA ILE A 25 -26.02 -20.65 -8.65
C ILE A 25 -26.30 -21.94 -7.89
N LEU A 26 -25.75 -22.06 -6.67
CA LEU A 26 -25.82 -23.26 -5.86
C LEU A 26 -27.07 -23.32 -4.96
N THR A 27 -27.58 -22.16 -4.57
CA THR A 27 -28.84 -22.10 -3.82
C THR A 27 -30.00 -22.52 -4.74
N PRO A 28 -30.81 -23.53 -4.36
CA PRO A 28 -32.04 -23.83 -5.08
C PRO A 28 -32.98 -22.63 -5.03
N ILE A 29 -33.33 -22.08 -6.19
CA ILE A 29 -34.20 -20.91 -6.30
C ILE A 29 -35.58 -21.34 -6.82
N ASN A 30 -36.61 -21.02 -6.03
CA ASN A 30 -38.00 -20.96 -6.48
C ASN A 30 -38.48 -19.52 -6.28
N GLY A 31 -38.52 -18.75 -7.37
CA GLY A 31 -38.85 -17.32 -7.33
C GLY A 31 -40.21 -17.02 -6.71
N GLU A 32 -41.24 -17.81 -7.03
CA GLU A 32 -42.58 -17.58 -6.49
C GLU A 32 -42.66 -17.80 -4.98
N GLU A 33 -42.04 -18.86 -4.48
CA GLU A 33 -42.00 -19.12 -3.03
C GLU A 33 -41.16 -18.07 -2.30
N ILE A 34 -40.05 -17.61 -2.91
CA ILE A 34 -39.26 -16.49 -2.39
C ILE A 34 -40.12 -15.23 -2.28
N LEU A 35 -40.87 -14.87 -3.32
CA LEU A 35 -41.71 -13.67 -3.31
C LEU A 35 -42.82 -13.76 -2.26
N LYS A 36 -43.48 -14.92 -2.10
CA LYS A 36 -44.49 -15.13 -1.05
C LYS A 36 -43.89 -15.02 0.35
N PHE A 37 -42.72 -15.61 0.58
CA PHE A 37 -42.00 -15.51 1.85
C PHE A 37 -41.64 -14.06 2.18
N LEU A 38 -41.13 -13.32 1.19
CA LEU A 38 -40.79 -11.91 1.35
C LEU A 38 -42.02 -11.02 1.58
N GLU A 39 -43.15 -11.30 0.93
CA GLU A 39 -44.41 -10.62 1.20
C GLU A 39 -44.87 -10.84 2.64
N LEU A 40 -44.84 -12.09 3.12
CA LEU A 40 -45.17 -12.42 4.50
C LEU A 40 -44.28 -11.63 5.48
N ALA A 41 -42.96 -11.67 5.29
CA ALA A 41 -42.01 -10.94 6.12
C ALA A 41 -42.26 -9.43 6.11
N GLY A 42 -42.50 -8.84 4.93
CA GLY A 42 -42.76 -7.41 4.80
C GLY A 42 -44.10 -6.96 5.39
N ARG A 43 -45.14 -7.80 5.33
CA ARG A 43 -46.46 -7.47 5.89
C ARG A 43 -46.52 -7.61 7.41
N THR A 44 -45.66 -8.43 8.00
CA THR A 44 -45.54 -8.56 9.47
C THR A 44 -45.18 -7.25 10.15
N SER A 45 -44.41 -6.35 9.51
CA SER A 45 -44.07 -5.06 10.11
C SER A 45 -45.27 -4.12 10.28
N TYR A 46 -46.28 -4.26 9.43
CA TYR A 46 -47.50 -3.43 9.44
C TYR A 46 -48.75 -4.21 9.88
N LYS A 47 -48.60 -5.46 10.32
CA LYS A 47 -49.69 -6.36 10.69
C LYS A 47 -50.81 -6.41 9.64
N SER A 48 -50.39 -6.64 8.39
CA SER A 48 -51.28 -6.65 7.21
C SER A 48 -51.25 -7.97 6.45
N GLU A 49 -50.95 -9.07 7.15
CA GLU A 49 -50.90 -10.43 6.62
C GLU A 49 -52.27 -10.89 6.06
N ASP A 50 -53.37 -10.31 6.53
CA ASP A 50 -54.74 -10.51 6.04
C ASP A 50 -54.94 -10.10 4.58
N ARG A 51 -54.04 -9.27 4.03
CA ARG A 51 -54.08 -8.77 2.65
C ARG A 51 -53.28 -9.61 1.66
N ILE A 52 -52.73 -10.76 2.08
CA ILE A 52 -52.02 -11.69 1.21
C ILE A 52 -53.05 -12.45 0.36
N THR A 53 -52.87 -12.43 -0.96
CA THR A 53 -53.64 -13.21 -1.93
C THR A 53 -52.69 -14.07 -2.76
N PRO A 54 -53.18 -15.06 -3.53
CA PRO A 54 -52.31 -15.90 -4.36
C PRO A 54 -51.37 -15.12 -5.31
N ASP A 55 -51.78 -13.92 -5.73
CA ASP A 55 -51.07 -13.11 -6.74
C ASP A 55 -50.52 -11.78 -6.20
N SER A 56 -50.60 -11.53 -4.88
CA SER A 56 -50.21 -10.23 -4.30
C SER A 56 -48.70 -10.02 -4.22
N ALA A 57 -47.92 -11.09 -4.14
CA ALA A 57 -46.50 -11.05 -3.80
C ALA A 57 -45.68 -10.22 -4.79
N ARG A 58 -45.85 -10.43 -6.10
CA ARG A 58 -45.15 -9.68 -7.15
C ARG A 58 -45.41 -8.17 -7.05
N LYS A 59 -46.69 -7.78 -6.87
CA LYS A 59 -47.08 -6.36 -6.75
C LYS A 59 -46.52 -5.74 -5.47
N PHE A 60 -46.56 -6.46 -4.36
CA PHE A 60 -46.03 -6.01 -3.08
C PHE A 60 -44.52 -5.77 -3.15
N ILE A 61 -43.75 -6.75 -3.65
CA ILE A 61 -42.29 -6.66 -3.74
C ILE A 61 -41.85 -5.58 -4.75
N SER A 62 -42.56 -5.43 -5.87
CA SER A 62 -42.32 -4.34 -6.83
C SER A 62 -42.45 -2.96 -6.17
N ALA A 63 -43.47 -2.76 -5.33
CA ALA A 63 -43.66 -1.52 -4.59
C ALA A 63 -42.55 -1.26 -3.56
N ILE A 64 -42.10 -2.31 -2.86
CA ILE A 64 -40.99 -2.24 -1.90
C ILE A 64 -39.68 -1.82 -2.56
N ILE A 65 -39.37 -2.39 -3.74
CA ILE A 65 -38.17 -2.01 -4.50
C ILE A 65 -38.28 -0.57 -4.99
N LYS A 66 -39.43 -0.18 -5.53
CA LYS A 66 -39.67 1.18 -6.03
C LYS A 66 -39.59 2.24 -4.93
N SER A 67 -40.00 1.92 -3.70
CA SER A 67 -39.88 2.82 -2.55
C SER A 67 -38.47 2.86 -1.93
N GLY A 68 -37.59 1.93 -2.32
CA GLY A 68 -36.25 1.79 -1.75
C GLY A 68 -36.22 1.15 -0.36
N HIS A 69 -37.31 0.55 0.10
CA HIS A 69 -37.43 -0.12 1.40
C HIS A 69 -36.87 -1.56 1.35
N GLU A 70 -35.65 -1.72 0.84
CA GLU A 70 -35.06 -3.01 0.47
C GLU A 70 -34.66 -3.90 1.68
N SER A 71 -34.95 -3.53 2.92
CA SER A 71 -34.63 -4.38 4.09
C SER A 71 -35.38 -5.72 4.05
N VAL A 72 -36.59 -5.76 3.48
CA VAL A 72 -37.41 -6.98 3.38
C VAL A 72 -36.69 -8.07 2.57
N ILE A 73 -36.03 -7.69 1.47
CA ILE A 73 -35.35 -8.65 0.59
C ILE A 73 -34.03 -9.19 1.17
N GLU A 74 -33.57 -8.67 2.31
CA GLU A 74 -32.40 -9.20 3.02
C GLU A 74 -32.65 -10.56 3.68
N HIS A 75 -33.93 -10.96 3.85
CA HIS A 75 -34.32 -12.25 4.44
C HIS A 75 -33.99 -13.47 3.59
N VAL A 76 -33.58 -13.27 2.32
CA VAL A 76 -33.21 -14.35 1.41
C VAL A 76 -31.74 -14.23 1.04
N ILE A 77 -31.01 -15.34 1.16
CA ILE A 77 -29.61 -15.46 0.80
C ILE A 77 -29.44 -16.39 -0.40
N VAL A 78 -28.53 -16.04 -1.30
CA VAL A 78 -28.17 -16.85 -2.47
C VAL A 78 -26.66 -17.04 -2.47
N SER A 79 -26.24 -18.28 -2.70
CA SER A 79 -24.84 -18.69 -2.82
C SER A 79 -24.53 -19.04 -4.27
N VAL A 80 -23.42 -18.52 -4.77
CA VAL A 80 -22.96 -18.69 -6.14
C VAL A 80 -21.50 -19.14 -6.09
N ARG A 81 -21.19 -20.21 -6.83
CA ARG A 81 -19.81 -20.59 -7.15
C ARG A 81 -19.39 -19.80 -8.38
N ILE A 82 -18.22 -19.18 -8.33
CA ILE A 82 -17.65 -18.39 -9.43
C ILE A 82 -16.26 -18.92 -9.73
N ILE A 83 -15.95 -19.05 -11.02
CA ILE A 83 -14.67 -19.48 -11.56
C ILE A 83 -14.12 -18.31 -12.40
N CYS A 84 -13.00 -17.72 -11.98
CA CYS A 84 -12.38 -16.54 -12.61
C CYS A 84 -10.86 -16.56 -12.49
N ASP A 85 -10.16 -15.57 -13.05
CA ASP A 85 -8.71 -15.42 -12.97
C ASP A 85 -8.26 -14.61 -11.74
N ARG A 86 -6.95 -14.47 -11.55
CA ARG A 86 -6.34 -13.83 -10.39
C ARG A 86 -5.48 -12.63 -10.83
N GLY A 87 -5.99 -11.40 -10.82
CA GLY A 87 -5.19 -10.25 -10.34
C GLY A 87 -5.12 -8.94 -11.14
N CYS A 88 -5.02 -7.86 -10.35
CA CYS A 88 -4.51 -6.52 -10.69
C CYS A 88 -3.30 -6.23 -9.77
N CYS A 89 -2.29 -5.42 -10.11
CA CYS A 89 -1.12 -5.20 -9.22
C CYS A 89 -0.20 -4.01 -9.61
N TYR A 90 0.82 -3.75 -8.76
CA TYR A 90 1.94 -2.81 -8.96
C TYR A 90 3.18 -3.47 -9.56
N ASP A 91 4.11 -2.68 -10.11
CA ASP A 91 5.43 -3.19 -10.55
C ASP A 91 6.42 -3.48 -9.41
N ASP A 92 7.54 -4.13 -9.75
CA ASP A 92 8.59 -4.53 -8.82
C ASP A 92 9.41 -3.37 -8.21
N GLN A 93 9.22 -2.15 -8.72
CA GLN A 93 9.91 -0.94 -8.27
C GLN A 93 9.05 -0.10 -7.30
N THR A 94 7.79 -0.48 -7.10
CA THR A 94 6.90 0.21 -6.17
C THR A 94 7.12 -0.28 -4.74
N LYS A 95 7.25 0.67 -3.82
CA LYS A 95 7.33 0.44 -2.38
C LYS A 95 5.98 0.63 -1.71
N VAL A 96 5.80 0.02 -0.55
CA VAL A 96 4.68 0.20 0.35
C VAL A 96 5.18 0.42 1.78
N LEU A 97 4.51 1.27 2.53
CA LEU A 97 4.87 1.59 3.91
C LEU A 97 4.33 0.52 4.88
N THR A 98 5.24 -0.02 5.69
CA THR A 98 4.94 -0.99 6.76
C THR A 98 5.35 -0.43 8.11
N GLU A 99 4.95 -1.07 9.22
CA GLU A 99 5.41 -0.72 10.57
C GLU A 99 6.93 -0.77 10.73
N ASN A 100 7.61 -1.59 9.91
CA ASN A 100 9.06 -1.71 9.90
C ASN A 100 9.74 -0.79 8.87
N GLY A 101 9.01 0.20 8.35
CA GLY A 101 9.45 1.15 7.33
C GLY A 101 9.05 0.75 5.92
N TRP A 102 9.63 1.42 4.93
CA TRP A 102 9.35 1.19 3.52
C TRP A 102 9.96 -0.11 3.01
N LYS A 103 9.15 -0.92 2.30
CA LYS A 103 9.58 -2.15 1.64
C LYS A 103 9.14 -2.12 0.18
N TYR A 104 9.92 -2.70 -0.74
CA TYR A 104 9.38 -2.97 -2.07
C TYR A 104 8.27 -4.00 -1.97
N PHE A 105 7.24 -3.90 -2.81
CA PHE A 105 6.16 -4.90 -2.79
C PHE A 105 6.68 -6.33 -3.00
N LYS A 106 7.76 -6.52 -3.76
CA LYS A 106 8.41 -7.83 -3.90
C LYS A 106 8.99 -8.40 -2.59
N ASP A 107 9.34 -7.53 -1.65
CA ASP A 107 10.00 -7.90 -0.39
C ASP A 107 9.04 -7.98 0.81
N VAL A 108 7.75 -7.70 0.62
CA VAL A 108 6.76 -7.80 1.72
C VAL A 108 6.26 -9.22 1.91
N SER A 109 5.74 -9.48 3.10
CA SER A 109 5.02 -10.69 3.45
C SER A 109 3.57 -10.38 3.84
N ALA A 110 2.70 -11.38 3.76
CA ALA A 110 1.33 -11.25 4.27
C ALA A 110 1.27 -10.99 5.79
N ASN A 111 2.34 -11.29 6.54
CA ASN A 111 2.38 -11.06 7.98
C ASN A 111 2.82 -9.64 8.37
N ASP A 112 3.27 -8.83 7.41
CA ASP A 112 3.61 -7.45 7.67
C ASP A 112 2.38 -6.63 8.09
N ILE A 113 2.62 -5.61 8.90
CA ILE A 113 1.63 -4.61 9.29
C ILE A 113 1.82 -3.41 8.39
N PHE A 114 0.79 -3.08 7.60
CA PHE A 114 0.79 -2.04 6.58
C PHE A 114 0.12 -0.77 7.09
N TYR A 115 0.60 0.38 6.63
CA TYR A 115 -0.12 1.64 6.82
C TYR A 115 -1.31 1.68 5.86
N SER A 116 -2.49 1.93 6.41
CA SER A 116 -3.71 2.19 5.68
C SER A 116 -4.37 3.49 6.15
N LEU A 117 -5.34 3.96 5.37
CA LEU A 117 -6.08 5.19 5.65
C LEU A 117 -7.54 4.83 5.90
N ASP A 118 -8.12 5.22 7.03
CA ASP A 118 -9.55 5.03 7.28
C ASP A 118 -10.40 6.05 6.48
N ASP A 119 -11.73 5.95 6.59
CA ASP A 119 -12.64 6.86 5.87
C ASP A 119 -12.66 8.29 6.45
N ASN A 120 -12.04 8.50 7.62
CA ASN A 120 -11.89 9.79 8.29
C ASN A 120 -10.54 10.45 8.01
N GLU A 121 -9.74 9.88 7.10
CA GLU A 121 -8.36 10.27 6.77
C GLU A 121 -7.34 10.03 7.91
N ASN A 122 -7.63 9.16 8.88
CA ASN A 122 -6.66 8.76 9.91
C ASN A 122 -5.80 7.59 9.44
N ILE A 123 -4.55 7.56 9.89
CA ILE A 123 -3.65 6.41 9.68
C ILE A 123 -4.07 5.28 10.61
N VAL A 124 -4.22 4.09 10.05
CA VAL A 124 -4.42 2.84 10.77
C VAL A 124 -3.37 1.82 10.33
N LYS A 125 -2.95 0.95 11.26
CA LYS A 125 -1.97 -0.11 10.99
C LYS A 125 -2.70 -1.44 10.90
N ILE A 126 -2.58 -2.14 9.77
CA ILE A 126 -3.38 -3.32 9.46
C ILE A 126 -2.49 -4.46 9.00
N LYS A 127 -2.67 -5.65 9.59
CA LYS A 127 -1.98 -6.86 9.16
C LYS A 127 -2.49 -7.29 7.77
N GLY A 128 -1.58 -7.60 6.86
CA GLY A 128 -1.94 -8.20 5.58
C GLY A 128 -2.63 -9.56 5.74
N ILE A 129 -3.41 -9.96 4.76
CA ILE A 129 -4.02 -11.32 4.69
C ILE A 129 -3.29 -12.15 3.64
N LYS A 130 -2.91 -11.53 2.54
CA LYS A 130 -2.37 -12.21 1.36
C LYS A 130 -1.40 -11.31 0.62
N LYS A 131 -0.22 -11.84 0.28
CA LYS A 131 0.68 -11.26 -0.71
C LYS A 131 0.25 -11.77 -2.08
N ILE A 132 0.11 -10.85 -3.02
CA ILE A 132 -0.10 -11.14 -4.44
C ILE A 132 1.25 -10.90 -5.12
N GLU A 133 1.72 -11.89 -5.87
CA GLU A 133 2.97 -11.89 -6.62
C GLU A 133 2.74 -12.80 -7.83
N ILE A 134 2.72 -12.23 -9.01
CA ILE A 134 2.30 -12.94 -10.21
C ILE A 134 3.08 -12.43 -11.43
N LEU A 135 3.49 -13.34 -12.32
CA LEU A 135 4.15 -12.98 -13.57
C LEU A 135 3.15 -12.33 -14.53
N TYR A 136 3.42 -11.11 -14.96
CA TYR A 136 2.58 -10.31 -15.85
C TYR A 136 3.34 -9.97 -17.13
N ASN A 137 2.73 -10.27 -18.27
CA ASN A 137 3.17 -9.80 -19.57
C ASN A 137 1.99 -9.09 -20.25
N GLY A 138 2.04 -7.76 -20.29
CA GLY A 138 0.93 -6.95 -20.79
C GLY A 138 1.14 -5.46 -20.57
N GLN A 139 0.13 -4.68 -20.91
CA GLN A 139 0.17 -3.22 -20.79
C GLN A 139 -0.08 -2.77 -19.35
N MET A 140 0.85 -1.99 -18.79
CA MET A 140 0.65 -1.28 -17.53
C MET A 140 0.39 0.21 -17.77
N HIS A 141 -0.41 0.83 -16.90
CA HIS A 141 -0.58 2.27 -16.89
C HIS A 141 0.47 2.94 -16.01
N HIS A 142 1.30 3.79 -16.63
CA HIS A 142 2.26 4.65 -15.94
C HIS A 142 1.68 6.04 -15.75
N TYR A 143 1.32 6.38 -14.52
CA TYR A 143 0.92 7.73 -14.12
C TYR A 143 2.13 8.51 -13.67
N LYS A 144 2.55 9.53 -14.42
CA LYS A 144 3.73 10.34 -14.13
C LYS A 144 3.41 11.83 -14.13
N SER A 145 3.66 12.49 -13.00
CA SER A 145 3.66 13.95 -12.84
C SER A 145 4.82 14.39 -11.93
N THR A 146 4.89 15.68 -11.61
CA THR A 146 5.88 16.19 -10.63
C THR A 146 5.65 15.65 -9.22
N GLN A 147 4.43 15.25 -8.87
CA GLN A 147 4.02 14.82 -7.52
C GLN A 147 3.59 13.35 -7.43
N ILE A 148 3.29 12.69 -8.56
CA ILE A 148 2.77 11.32 -8.64
C ILE A 148 3.66 10.48 -9.57
N ASP A 149 3.95 9.25 -9.16
CA ASP A 149 4.56 8.20 -9.98
C ASP A 149 3.92 6.87 -9.55
N LEU A 150 3.14 6.24 -10.42
CA LEU A 150 2.50 4.95 -10.18
C LEU A 150 2.57 4.12 -11.45
N MET A 151 2.96 2.85 -11.32
CA MET A 151 2.93 1.87 -12.39
C MET A 151 2.02 0.73 -11.95
N VAL A 152 0.87 0.59 -12.62
CA VAL A 152 -0.19 -0.33 -12.20
C VAL A 152 -0.79 -1.05 -13.40
N THR A 153 -1.35 -2.25 -13.18
CA THR A 153 -2.12 -2.94 -14.21
C THR A 153 -3.42 -2.18 -14.53
N PRO A 154 -4.04 -2.37 -15.72
CA PRO A 154 -5.22 -1.61 -16.14
C PRO A 154 -6.43 -1.74 -15.20
N ASN A 155 -6.60 -2.91 -14.58
CA ASN A 155 -7.64 -3.22 -13.59
C ASN A 155 -7.28 -2.78 -12.16
N HIS A 156 -6.15 -2.12 -11.93
CA HIS A 156 -5.75 -1.71 -10.58
C HIS A 156 -6.63 -0.60 -10.02
N ASN A 157 -7.09 -0.74 -8.77
CA ASN A 157 -7.91 0.26 -8.11
C ASN A 157 -7.11 1.48 -7.65
N MET A 158 -7.51 2.64 -8.15
CA MET A 158 -6.93 3.94 -7.84
C MET A 158 -7.82 4.64 -6.81
N TRP A 159 -7.24 5.04 -5.67
CA TRP A 159 -7.94 5.88 -4.69
C TRP A 159 -7.78 7.35 -5.07
N VAL A 160 -8.84 7.94 -5.60
CA VAL A 160 -8.81 9.29 -6.18
C VAL A 160 -10.08 10.07 -5.88
N PHE A 161 -9.96 11.39 -5.87
CA PHE A 161 -11.09 12.29 -5.89
C PHE A 161 -11.37 12.73 -7.33
N ASP A 162 -12.57 12.46 -7.80
CA ASP A 162 -12.99 12.72 -9.19
C ASP A 162 -13.39 14.19 -9.34
N PHE A 163 -12.45 15.03 -9.79
CA PHE A 163 -12.60 16.48 -9.76
C PHE A 163 -13.59 17.00 -10.81
N ASP A 164 -13.71 16.32 -11.95
CA ASP A 164 -14.47 16.79 -13.12
C ASP A 164 -15.98 16.49 -13.05
N LYS A 165 -16.46 15.74 -12.05
CA LYS A 165 -17.88 15.46 -11.86
C LYS A 165 -18.64 16.70 -11.35
N ARG A 166 -19.84 16.91 -11.90
CA ARG A 166 -20.64 18.13 -11.69
C ARG A 166 -21.47 18.16 -10.40
N SER A 167 -21.87 17.00 -9.88
CA SER A 167 -22.73 16.93 -8.68
C SER A 167 -21.91 16.67 -7.42
N ASN A 168 -22.25 17.33 -6.31
CA ASN A 168 -21.65 17.07 -5.00
C ASN A 168 -21.82 15.62 -4.53
N LYS A 169 -22.82 14.88 -5.05
CA LYS A 169 -22.99 13.44 -4.78
C LYS A 169 -21.96 12.56 -5.51
N THR A 170 -21.41 13.01 -6.63
CA THR A 170 -20.49 12.23 -7.48
C THR A 170 -19.05 12.76 -7.46
N ARG A 171 -18.85 13.99 -7.00
CA ARG A 171 -17.56 14.66 -6.81
C ARG A 171 -16.99 14.33 -5.42
N THR A 172 -16.67 13.06 -5.23
CA THR A 172 -16.23 12.48 -3.94
C THR A 172 -14.95 11.66 -4.13
N TRP A 173 -14.35 11.27 -3.01
CA TRP A 173 -13.30 10.25 -3.00
C TRP A 173 -13.91 8.88 -3.28
N LYS A 174 -13.27 8.10 -4.15
CA LYS A 174 -13.70 6.75 -4.51
C LYS A 174 -12.55 5.92 -5.05
N PHE A 175 -12.77 4.62 -5.10
CA PHE A 175 -11.96 3.73 -5.93
C PHE A 175 -12.47 3.79 -7.38
N ILE A 176 -11.54 3.90 -8.32
CA ILE A 176 -11.80 3.81 -9.76
C ILE A 176 -10.72 2.91 -10.33
N GLU A 177 -11.06 1.98 -11.22
CA GLU A 177 -10.03 1.22 -11.91
C GLU A 177 -9.17 2.12 -12.79
N SER A 178 -7.92 1.73 -12.99
CA SER A 178 -6.95 2.53 -13.72
C SER A 178 -7.38 2.78 -15.19
N ASN A 179 -7.95 1.78 -15.85
CA ASN A 179 -8.55 1.87 -17.19
C ASN A 179 -9.73 2.86 -17.25
N GLN A 180 -10.55 2.93 -16.20
CA GLN A 180 -11.75 3.78 -16.08
C GLN A 180 -11.43 5.24 -15.70
N MET A 181 -10.18 5.57 -15.37
CA MET A 181 -9.78 6.95 -15.09
C MET A 181 -9.76 7.79 -16.38
N ASN A 182 -10.94 8.09 -16.93
CA ASN A 182 -11.16 8.72 -18.23
C ASN A 182 -11.19 10.26 -18.17
N ASN A 183 -11.57 10.84 -17.02
CA ASN A 183 -11.65 12.29 -16.86
C ASN A 183 -10.28 12.97 -16.99
N LYS A 184 -10.30 14.29 -17.18
CA LYS A 184 -9.08 15.09 -17.39
C LYS A 184 -8.33 15.28 -16.08
N ARG A 185 -9.06 15.41 -14.97
CA ARG A 185 -8.50 15.78 -13.66
C ARG A 185 -8.96 14.84 -12.56
N TYR A 186 -7.99 14.27 -11.86
CA TYR A 186 -8.18 13.51 -10.63
C TYR A 186 -7.28 14.08 -9.54
N VAL A 187 -7.72 14.05 -8.29
CA VAL A 187 -6.88 14.47 -7.15
C VAL A 187 -6.47 13.23 -6.35
N PHE A 188 -5.19 13.16 -6.02
CA PHE A 188 -4.61 12.10 -5.19
C PHE A 188 -4.38 12.61 -3.77
N ASN A 189 -4.34 11.72 -2.79
CA ASN A 189 -4.02 12.09 -1.39
C ASN A 189 -2.61 11.62 -1.02
N LYS A 190 -1.76 12.52 -0.54
CA LYS A 190 -0.41 12.22 -0.04
C LYS A 190 -0.27 12.37 1.48
N SER A 191 -1.29 12.84 2.18
CA SER A 191 -1.26 13.08 3.63
C SER A 191 -2.32 12.26 4.36
N ALA A 192 -2.29 12.35 5.69
CA ALA A 192 -3.36 11.89 6.57
C ALA A 192 -3.67 13.02 7.57
N LYS A 193 -4.70 12.84 8.41
CA LYS A 193 -4.86 13.67 9.59
C LYS A 193 -3.70 13.41 10.55
N SER A 194 -3.20 14.48 11.15
CA SER A 194 -2.23 14.40 12.24
C SER A 194 -2.81 13.54 13.36
N LYS A 195 -1.97 12.69 13.98
CA LYS A 195 -2.39 11.87 15.12
C LYS A 195 -2.98 12.78 16.20
N LEU A 196 -4.25 12.59 16.55
CA LEU A 196 -4.85 13.28 17.69
C LEU A 196 -4.18 12.77 18.97
N ASN A 197 -3.38 13.65 19.59
CA ASN A 197 -2.83 13.61 20.94
C ASN A 197 -2.93 12.27 21.68
N ILE A 198 -1.95 11.40 21.44
CA ILE A 198 -1.47 10.51 22.50
C ILE A 198 -1.04 11.43 23.65
N ILE A 199 -1.44 11.11 24.89
CA ILE A 199 -1.01 11.84 26.08
C ILE A 199 0.52 11.96 26.02
N GLN A 200 1.00 13.18 25.79
CA GLN A 200 2.42 13.45 25.64
C GLN A 200 3.08 13.31 27.01
N PRO A 201 4.13 12.47 27.16
CA PRO A 201 4.96 12.58 28.34
C PRO A 201 5.61 13.96 28.30
N LYS A 202 5.27 14.83 29.26
CA LYS A 202 5.85 16.18 29.35
C LYS A 202 7.38 16.13 29.43
N LYS A 203 7.90 15.01 29.94
CA LYS A 203 9.30 14.81 30.21
C LYS A 203 9.83 13.51 29.62
N ILE A 204 11.05 13.55 29.09
CA ILE A 204 11.78 12.43 28.51
C ILE A 204 12.83 11.96 29.50
N LYS A 205 12.87 10.65 29.74
CA LYS A 205 13.84 10.01 30.64
C LYS A 205 14.96 9.34 29.86
N ILE A 206 16.20 9.60 30.24
CA ILE A 206 17.36 8.83 29.82
C ILE A 206 17.84 8.01 31.01
N PRO A 207 17.93 6.67 30.89
CA PRO A 207 18.20 5.79 32.02
C PRO A 207 19.58 6.05 32.64
N GLU A 208 19.73 5.63 33.89
CA GLU A 208 21.02 5.60 34.55
C GLU A 208 22.02 4.68 33.83
N ILE A 209 23.31 5.02 33.90
CA ILE A 209 24.38 4.19 33.33
C ILE A 209 25.54 4.02 34.29
N PHE A 210 26.29 2.96 34.09
CA PHE A 210 27.54 2.67 34.78
C PHE A 210 28.68 2.69 33.77
N ILE A 211 29.70 3.52 34.03
CA ILE A 211 30.89 3.61 33.18
C ILE A 211 32.10 3.08 33.96
N PRO A 212 32.77 2.03 33.47
CA PRO A 212 34.01 1.54 34.07
C PRO A 212 35.10 2.63 34.11
N ARG A 213 35.73 2.79 35.27
CA ARG A 213 36.84 3.73 35.53
C ARG A 213 37.93 2.97 36.30
N GLY A 214 38.72 2.16 35.57
CA GLY A 214 39.72 1.28 36.19
C GLY A 214 39.03 0.23 37.08
N PHE A 215 39.31 0.24 38.37
CA PHE A 215 38.82 -0.75 39.35
C PHE A 215 37.41 -0.48 39.90
N TYR A 216 36.73 0.60 39.50
CA TYR A 216 35.38 0.92 39.97
C TYR A 216 34.47 1.36 38.83
N ASN A 217 33.15 1.26 39.05
CA ASN A 217 32.13 1.74 38.12
C ASN A 217 31.59 3.09 38.59
N LYS A 218 31.77 4.14 37.79
CA LYS A 218 31.14 5.43 38.06
C LYS A 218 29.66 5.36 37.66
N LYS A 219 28.78 5.57 38.64
CA LYS A 219 27.34 5.68 38.41
C LYS A 219 26.99 7.08 37.90
N TYR A 220 26.13 7.14 36.90
CA TYR A 220 25.51 8.35 36.37
C TYR A 220 23.98 8.19 36.47
N PRO A 221 23.28 9.05 37.22
CA PRO A 221 21.84 8.88 37.47
C PRO A 221 20.99 9.13 36.21
N GLU A 222 19.73 8.69 36.29
CA GLU A 222 18.68 8.99 35.30
C GLU A 222 18.59 10.52 35.08
N LEU A 223 18.43 10.92 33.81
CA LEU A 223 18.19 12.31 33.43
C LEU A 223 16.76 12.49 32.96
N GLU A 224 16.23 13.67 33.20
CA GLU A 224 14.87 14.04 32.81
C GLU A 224 14.88 15.38 32.05
N PHE A 225 14.27 15.41 30.86
CA PHE A 225 14.30 16.55 29.95
C PHE A 225 12.90 16.98 29.52
N GLU A 226 12.69 18.28 29.33
CA GLU A 226 11.46 18.80 28.71
C GLU A 226 11.34 18.32 27.25
N SER A 227 10.21 17.68 26.92
CA SER A 227 10.04 16.96 25.64
C SER A 227 10.27 17.87 24.42
N ASN A 228 9.72 19.09 24.46
CA ASN A 228 9.76 20.00 23.32
C ASN A 228 11.19 20.39 22.92
N ALA A 229 12.00 20.81 23.89
CA ALA A 229 13.39 21.21 23.64
C ALA A 229 14.27 19.99 23.34
N PHE A 230 14.00 18.86 24.00
CA PHE A 230 14.76 17.64 23.80
C PHE A 230 14.66 17.14 22.35
N TRP A 231 13.45 17.00 21.80
CA TRP A 231 13.29 16.50 20.43
C TRP A 231 13.86 17.44 19.38
N GLU A 232 13.78 18.75 19.58
CA GLU A 232 14.45 19.71 18.71
C GLU A 232 15.97 19.51 18.73
N LEU A 233 16.58 19.36 19.91
CA LEU A 233 18.01 19.08 20.04
C LEU A 233 18.39 17.74 19.37
N ILE A 234 17.57 16.70 19.53
CA ILE A 234 17.78 15.42 18.82
C ILE A 234 17.75 15.63 17.31
N GLY A 235 16.86 16.48 16.79
CA GLY A 235 16.80 16.81 15.37
C GLY A 235 18.10 17.43 14.86
N TRP A 236 18.64 18.41 15.58
CA TRP A 236 19.96 19.00 15.31
C TRP A 236 21.08 17.97 15.39
N TRP A 237 21.05 17.10 16.39
CA TRP A 237 22.06 16.05 16.51
C TRP A 237 21.96 15.03 15.38
N VAL A 238 20.76 14.67 14.91
CA VAL A 238 20.56 13.71 13.82
C VAL A 238 21.20 14.22 12.52
N THR A 239 21.15 15.52 12.24
CA THR A 239 21.76 16.12 11.04
C THR A 239 23.23 16.46 11.21
N ASP A 240 23.58 17.18 12.27
CA ASP A 240 24.88 17.84 12.44
C ASP A 240 25.74 17.21 13.55
N GLY A 241 25.18 16.26 14.30
CA GLY A 241 25.87 15.57 15.37
C GLY A 241 26.85 14.49 14.90
N SER A 242 27.86 14.19 15.70
CA SER A 242 28.78 13.07 15.50
C SER A 242 29.26 12.49 16.84
N ILE A 243 29.69 11.22 16.82
CA ILE A 243 30.38 10.59 17.95
C ILE A 243 31.78 10.19 17.48
N ASN A 244 32.79 10.82 18.07
CA ASN A 244 34.19 10.60 17.74
C ASN A 244 34.85 9.65 18.75
N TYR A 245 35.72 8.77 18.22
CA TYR A 245 36.53 7.82 18.97
C TYR A 245 38.01 8.16 18.74
N PRO A 246 38.57 9.12 19.48
CA PRO A 246 39.96 9.50 19.30
C PRO A 246 40.90 8.32 19.56
N LYS A 247 41.88 8.12 18.65
CA LYS A 247 42.85 7.00 18.67
C LYS A 247 43.79 7.02 19.88
N ASN A 248 43.88 8.17 20.54
CA ASN A 248 44.84 8.56 21.55
C ASN A 248 44.30 8.37 22.99
N GLY A 249 43.20 7.60 23.17
CA GLY A 249 42.67 7.27 24.49
C GLY A 249 41.92 8.40 25.21
N SER A 250 41.74 9.56 24.60
CA SER A 250 41.13 10.75 25.21
C SER A 250 39.60 10.70 25.39
N GLY A 251 39.01 9.50 25.43
CA GLY A 251 37.58 9.27 25.64
C GLY A 251 36.68 9.56 24.42
N LYS A 252 35.48 8.93 24.39
CA LYS A 252 34.45 9.16 23.35
C LYS A 252 33.90 10.59 23.47
N ARG A 253 33.69 11.26 22.34
CA ARG A 253 33.16 12.64 22.30
C ARG A 253 31.89 12.73 21.48
N CYS A 254 30.85 13.35 22.03
CA CYS A 254 29.64 13.72 21.29
C CYS A 254 29.77 15.20 20.89
N ILE A 255 29.62 15.51 19.61
CA ILE A 255 29.81 16.86 19.06
C ILE A 255 28.63 17.20 18.18
N ILE A 256 28.21 18.47 18.16
CA ILE A 256 27.29 19.02 17.15
C ILE A 256 28.00 20.19 16.48
N SER A 257 28.32 20.05 15.18
CA SER A 257 29.06 21.06 14.41
C SER A 257 28.12 21.79 13.44
N GLN A 258 28.01 23.11 13.54
CA GLN A 258 27.09 23.91 12.73
C GLN A 258 27.75 25.18 12.18
N LYS A 259 27.76 25.31 10.85
CA LYS A 259 28.34 26.46 10.14
C LYS A 259 27.50 27.73 10.25
N LYS A 260 26.16 27.59 10.31
CA LYS A 260 25.23 28.72 10.34
C LYS A 260 25.16 29.30 11.76
N GLU A 261 25.36 30.61 11.91
CA GLU A 261 25.37 31.29 13.21
C GLU A 261 24.06 31.11 13.99
N PHE A 262 22.91 31.32 13.35
CA PHE A 262 21.61 31.10 13.99
C PHE A 262 21.45 29.67 14.52
N GLY A 263 22.02 28.68 13.80
CA GLY A 263 21.96 27.29 14.20
C GLY A 263 22.80 27.03 15.44
N ARG A 264 24.01 27.60 15.51
CA ARG A 264 24.84 27.56 16.73
C ARG A 264 24.12 28.18 17.92
N GLN A 265 23.57 29.38 17.74
CA GLN A 265 22.81 30.08 18.79
C GLN A 265 21.64 29.22 19.29
N ARG A 266 20.85 28.64 18.38
CA ARG A 266 19.71 27.81 18.77
C ARG A 266 20.13 26.54 19.50
N ILE A 267 21.18 25.86 19.05
CA ILE A 267 21.72 24.68 19.75
C ILE A 267 22.17 25.07 21.17
N LYS A 268 22.86 26.20 21.34
CA LYS A 268 23.30 26.71 22.65
C LYS A 268 22.13 26.96 23.59
N GLU A 269 21.06 27.58 23.10
CA GLU A 269 19.83 27.82 23.87
C GLU A 269 19.19 26.51 24.32
N LEU A 270 19.09 25.51 23.44
CA LEU A 270 18.55 24.20 23.75
C LEU A 270 19.39 23.46 24.79
N LEU A 271 20.72 23.49 24.66
CA LEU A 271 21.63 22.86 25.63
C LEU A 271 21.50 23.50 27.03
N LYS A 272 21.42 24.83 27.09
CA LYS A 272 21.20 25.57 28.34
C LYS A 272 19.84 25.26 28.97
N SER A 273 18.76 25.28 28.18
CA SER A 273 17.40 25.05 28.69
C SER A 273 17.19 23.61 29.18
N LEU A 274 17.92 22.66 28.61
CA LEU A 274 17.93 21.25 29.02
C LEU A 274 18.92 20.96 30.15
N ASN A 275 19.65 21.96 30.65
CA ASN A 275 20.71 21.80 31.66
C ASN A 275 21.74 20.73 31.27
N ILE A 276 22.15 20.71 30.00
CA ILE A 276 23.17 19.79 29.47
C ILE A 276 24.50 20.52 29.46
N ASP A 277 25.51 19.96 30.13
CA ASP A 277 26.86 20.52 30.10
C ASP A 277 27.50 20.39 28.70
N PHE A 278 28.17 21.46 28.26
CA PHE A 278 28.87 21.50 26.98
C PHE A 278 30.10 22.41 27.02
N TYR A 279 31.00 22.19 26.07
CA TYR A 279 32.09 23.10 25.74
C TYR A 279 31.81 23.74 24.38
N GLU A 280 32.02 25.05 24.26
CA GLU A 280 31.93 25.78 23.00
C GLU A 280 33.23 25.60 22.22
N GLU A 281 33.12 25.26 20.94
CA GLU A 281 34.22 25.12 19.99
C GLU A 281 33.93 26.04 18.78
N ASP A 282 34.93 26.35 17.95
CA ASP A 282 34.83 27.38 16.88
C ASP A 282 33.65 27.14 15.92
N ASP A 283 33.33 25.88 15.64
CA ASP A 283 32.28 25.49 14.70
C ASP A 283 31.12 24.71 15.36
N GLY A 284 31.00 24.72 16.68
CA GLY A 284 29.92 24.00 17.35
C GLY A 284 30.08 23.76 18.85
N TYR A 285 29.57 22.62 19.31
CA TYR A 285 29.51 22.28 20.73
C TYR A 285 29.95 20.84 20.98
N ARG A 286 30.86 20.66 21.93
CA ARG A 286 31.19 19.35 22.50
C ARG A 286 30.33 19.08 23.71
N ILE A 287 29.47 18.07 23.61
CA ILE A 287 28.52 17.69 24.66
C ILE A 287 29.23 16.89 25.75
N ASN A 288 29.10 17.35 26.99
CA ASN A 288 29.69 16.74 28.18
C ASN A 288 28.64 15.99 29.02
N CYS A 289 27.85 15.14 28.37
CA CYS A 289 26.82 14.34 29.02
C CYS A 289 26.97 12.85 28.62
N PRO A 290 27.60 12.01 29.47
CA PRO A 290 27.85 10.60 29.17
C PRO A 290 26.57 9.78 28.96
N GLN A 291 25.50 10.07 29.72
CA GLN A 291 24.19 9.43 29.55
C GLN A 291 23.63 9.68 28.15
N LEU A 292 23.60 10.95 27.72
CA LEU A 292 23.10 11.33 26.40
C LEU A 292 23.97 10.75 25.28
N LEU A 293 25.30 10.78 25.41
CA LEU A 293 26.20 10.16 24.44
C LEU A 293 25.89 8.66 24.27
N ARG A 294 25.73 7.94 25.38
CA ARG A 294 25.42 6.50 25.34
C ARG A 294 24.06 6.26 24.71
N TRP A 295 23.04 7.02 25.11
CA TRP A 295 21.69 6.92 24.57
C TRP A 295 21.65 7.19 23.06
N LEU A 296 22.35 8.21 22.58
CA LEU A 296 22.47 8.52 21.15
C LEU A 296 23.17 7.40 20.38
N ALA A 297 24.25 6.85 20.93
CA ALA A 297 24.97 5.74 20.33
C ALA A 297 24.09 4.49 20.22
N ASP A 298 23.39 4.12 21.31
CA ASP A 298 22.56 2.92 21.37
C ASP A 298 21.32 3.02 20.46
N ASN A 299 20.80 4.23 20.21
CA ASN A 299 19.62 4.42 19.38
C ASN A 299 19.93 4.67 17.89
N PHE A 300 20.99 5.41 17.57
CA PHE A 300 21.20 5.91 16.19
C PHE A 300 22.44 5.34 15.50
N LEU A 301 23.37 4.70 16.21
CA LEU A 301 24.57 4.13 15.61
C LEU A 301 24.46 2.61 15.50
N ARG A 302 25.00 2.06 14.40
CA ARG A 302 25.22 0.63 14.26
C ARG A 302 26.50 0.28 15.03
N SER A 303 26.51 -0.80 15.82
CA SER A 303 27.59 -1.20 16.73
C SER A 303 29.01 -0.86 16.23
N GLY A 304 29.56 0.26 16.71
CA GLY A 304 30.93 0.70 16.42
C GLY A 304 31.15 1.50 15.13
N ASP A 305 30.15 1.67 14.26
CA ASP A 305 30.27 2.54 13.07
C ASP A 305 29.94 3.99 13.43
N THR A 306 30.85 4.90 13.08
CA THR A 306 30.75 6.34 13.34
C THR A 306 30.30 7.15 12.13
N ARG A 307 30.19 6.55 10.95
CA ARG A 307 29.81 7.22 9.69
C ARG A 307 28.28 7.44 9.58
N LYS A 308 27.66 7.96 10.64
CA LYS A 308 26.21 8.19 10.79
C LYS A 308 25.56 8.83 9.55
N SER A 309 26.24 9.78 8.90
CA SER A 309 25.70 10.52 7.75
C SER A 309 25.27 9.66 6.55
N TYR A 310 25.70 8.39 6.46
CA TYR A 310 25.38 7.50 5.34
C TYR A 310 24.35 6.41 5.66
N TYR A 311 24.14 6.06 6.92
CA TYR A 311 23.23 4.99 7.33
C TYR A 311 22.31 5.41 8.49
N CYS A 312 22.21 6.71 8.76
CA CYS A 312 21.30 7.24 9.76
C CYS A 312 19.90 6.69 9.48
N LYS A 313 19.26 6.23 10.55
CA LYS A 313 17.89 5.72 10.55
C LYS A 313 17.23 6.21 11.83
N ILE A 314 15.98 6.65 11.74
CA ILE A 314 15.19 7.00 12.91
C ILE A 314 14.77 5.69 13.60
N PRO A 315 14.99 5.53 14.92
CA PRO A 315 14.49 4.38 15.67
C PRO A 315 12.99 4.16 15.45
N ARG A 316 12.56 2.90 15.22
CA ARG A 316 11.14 2.61 14.90
C ARG A 316 10.16 3.06 15.96
N TRP A 317 10.54 3.00 17.24
CA TRP A 317 9.70 3.46 18.34
C TRP A 317 9.40 4.97 18.27
N MET A 318 10.25 5.78 17.62
CA MET A 318 10.04 7.22 17.48
C MET A 318 8.90 7.59 16.53
N PHE A 319 8.43 6.68 15.67
CA PHE A 319 7.25 6.93 14.82
C PHE A 319 5.92 6.85 15.60
N ASN A 320 5.98 6.44 16.86
CA ASN A 320 4.85 6.47 17.80
C ASN A 320 4.85 7.72 18.69
N LEU A 321 5.80 8.65 18.50
CA LEU A 321 5.79 9.94 19.19
C LEU A 321 4.53 10.75 18.87
N SER A 322 4.21 11.72 19.75
CA SER A 322 3.13 12.68 19.52
C SER A 322 3.44 13.55 18.32
N SER A 323 2.40 14.12 17.70
CA SER A 323 2.60 15.02 16.56
C SER A 323 3.48 16.22 16.91
N LEU A 324 3.33 16.77 18.13
CA LEU A 324 4.16 17.88 18.61
C LEU A 324 5.64 17.50 18.75
N ASP A 325 5.94 16.30 19.23
CA ASP A 325 7.31 15.80 19.35
C ASP A 325 7.95 15.56 17.98
N ILE A 326 7.19 14.99 17.03
CA ILE A 326 7.65 14.84 15.63
C ILE A 326 7.87 16.21 14.98
N GLU A 327 7.00 17.19 15.23
CA GLU A 327 7.19 18.56 14.76
C GLU A 327 8.47 19.19 15.33
N ASN A 328 8.72 19.04 16.63
CA ASN A 328 9.94 19.55 17.26
C ASN A 328 11.19 18.85 16.73
N LEU A 329 11.14 17.53 16.55
CA LEU A 329 12.20 16.78 15.88
C LEU A 329 12.48 17.31 14.46
N LEU A 330 11.43 17.52 13.66
CA LEU A 330 11.55 18.06 12.31
C LEU A 330 12.07 19.50 12.30
N LYS A 331 11.73 20.35 13.29
CA LYS A 331 12.31 21.70 13.43
C LYS A 331 13.83 21.65 13.53
N GLY A 332 14.38 20.76 14.37
CA GLY A 332 15.83 20.59 14.48
C GLY A 332 16.46 20.08 13.19
N ILE A 333 15.84 19.08 12.54
CA ILE A 333 16.33 18.52 11.26
C ILE A 333 16.34 19.58 10.15
N ILE A 334 15.29 20.39 10.05
CA ILE A 334 15.18 21.50 9.09
C ILE A 334 16.21 22.58 9.42
N GLY A 335 16.42 22.90 10.70
CA GLY A 335 17.43 23.87 11.12
C GLY A 335 18.84 23.48 10.65
N GLY A 336 19.18 22.20 10.76
CA GLY A 336 20.47 21.66 10.34
C GLY A 336 20.65 21.64 8.82
N ASN A 337 19.94 20.72 8.17
CA ASN A 337 20.13 20.39 6.76
C ASN A 337 19.04 20.95 5.82
N GLY A 338 18.09 21.72 6.36
CA GLY A 338 17.01 22.32 5.58
C GLY A 338 17.42 23.55 4.80
N THR A 339 16.84 23.68 3.61
CA THR A 339 16.83 24.89 2.77
C THR A 339 15.40 25.18 2.37
N LYS A 340 14.95 26.43 2.54
CA LYS A 340 13.58 26.82 2.18
C LYS A 340 13.41 26.83 0.65
N HIS A 341 12.27 26.40 0.14
CA HIS A 341 11.98 26.50 -1.29
C HIS A 341 11.97 27.98 -1.74
N THR A 342 12.58 28.27 -2.89
CA THR A 342 12.51 29.60 -3.51
C THR A 342 11.05 29.98 -3.78
N GLY A 343 10.57 31.07 -3.19
CA GLY A 343 9.20 31.56 -3.35
C GLY A 343 8.09 30.71 -2.70
N GLY A 344 8.43 29.66 -1.93
CA GLY A 344 7.48 28.72 -1.35
C GLY A 344 7.52 28.63 0.18
N LYS A 345 6.55 27.89 0.77
CA LYS A 345 6.48 27.60 2.21
C LYS A 345 7.10 26.25 2.62
N GLY A 346 7.52 25.42 1.67
CA GLY A 346 8.12 24.12 1.95
C GLY A 346 9.63 24.17 2.25
N TYR A 347 10.21 23.01 2.55
CA TYR A 347 11.64 22.83 2.81
C TYR A 347 12.23 21.67 2.00
N GLN A 348 13.49 21.79 1.62
CA GLN A 348 14.32 20.71 1.08
C GLN A 348 15.38 20.31 2.10
N ILE A 349 15.47 19.02 2.40
CA ILE A 349 16.44 18.44 3.33
C ILE A 349 17.35 17.51 2.54
N TYR A 350 18.66 17.75 2.62
CA TYR A 350 19.67 16.95 1.93
C TYR A 350 20.25 15.90 2.87
N THR A 351 20.38 14.65 2.41
CA THR A 351 21.00 13.56 3.18
C THR A 351 21.77 12.59 2.28
N GLY A 352 22.82 11.97 2.83
CA GLY A 352 23.53 10.86 2.20
C GLY A 352 22.96 9.49 2.54
N SER A 353 21.97 9.42 3.44
CA SER A 353 21.31 8.18 3.87
C SER A 353 19.95 8.02 3.20
N LYS A 354 19.79 6.95 2.42
CA LYS A 354 18.51 6.54 1.82
C LYS A 354 17.46 6.23 2.90
N ASP A 355 17.86 5.46 3.92
CA ASP A 355 16.99 5.08 5.03
C ASP A 355 16.45 6.33 5.75
N PHE A 356 17.32 7.32 6.00
CA PHE A 356 16.90 8.57 6.62
C PHE A 356 15.94 9.37 5.73
N ALA A 357 16.18 9.41 4.41
CA ALA A 357 15.29 10.11 3.49
C ALA A 357 13.88 9.50 3.50
N GLU A 358 13.79 8.18 3.52
CA GLU A 358 12.53 7.43 3.59
C GLU A 358 11.82 7.59 4.94
N ASP A 359 12.58 7.63 6.03
CA ASP A 359 12.08 7.92 7.39
C ASP A 359 11.50 9.33 7.52
N LEU A 360 12.12 10.33 6.89
CA LEU A 360 11.60 11.70 6.89
C LEU A 360 10.24 11.79 6.19
N VAL A 361 10.01 11.00 5.14
CA VAL A 361 8.70 10.92 4.48
C VAL A 361 7.64 10.35 5.43
N GLU A 362 7.97 9.27 6.16
CA GLU A 362 7.07 8.66 7.14
C GLU A 362 6.78 9.60 8.32
N LEU A 363 7.79 10.32 8.84
CA LEU A 363 7.59 11.35 9.87
C LEU A 363 6.67 12.47 9.39
N CYS A 364 6.86 12.96 8.16
CA CYS A 364 5.98 13.98 7.56
C CYS A 364 4.54 13.48 7.48
N LEU A 365 4.32 12.24 7.01
CA LEU A 365 2.98 11.64 6.93
C LEU A 365 2.28 11.62 8.29
N ASN A 366 3.00 11.24 9.36
CA ASN A 366 2.44 11.10 10.71
C ASN A 366 1.92 12.42 11.31
N ILE A 367 2.41 13.57 10.84
CA ILE A 367 1.93 14.90 11.24
C ILE A 367 1.08 15.59 10.16
N GLY A 368 0.64 14.84 9.16
CA GLY A 368 -0.23 15.34 8.09
C GLY A 368 0.45 16.19 7.03
N LEU A 369 1.78 16.21 6.99
CA LEU A 369 2.56 16.77 5.89
C LEU A 369 2.72 15.75 4.76
N ALA A 370 3.18 16.23 3.60
CA ALA A 370 3.58 15.39 2.49
C ALA A 370 5.00 15.73 2.06
N ALA A 371 5.75 14.72 1.61
CA ALA A 371 7.11 14.91 1.12
C ALA A 371 7.40 14.02 -0.09
N ASN A 372 8.35 14.44 -0.94
CA ASN A 372 8.91 13.64 -2.03
C ASN A 372 10.42 13.45 -1.81
N ILE A 373 10.98 12.40 -2.38
CA ILE A 373 12.42 12.14 -2.44
C ILE A 373 12.89 12.31 -3.88
N TYR A 374 13.93 13.11 -4.06
CA TYR A 374 14.65 13.22 -5.33
C TYR A 374 16.08 12.69 -5.14
N ILE A 375 16.58 11.98 -6.14
CA ILE A 375 17.96 11.49 -6.14
C ILE A 375 18.81 12.48 -6.95
N VAL A 376 19.86 13.00 -6.34
CA VAL A 376 20.89 13.79 -7.00
C VAL A 376 22.04 12.85 -7.35
N PRO A 377 22.40 12.71 -8.64
CA PRO A 377 23.43 11.77 -9.05
C PRO A 377 24.82 12.17 -8.52
N PRO A 378 25.76 11.21 -8.42
CA PRO A 378 27.15 11.46 -8.08
C PRO A 378 27.74 12.60 -8.90
N LYS A 379 28.48 13.51 -8.25
CA LYS A 379 29.19 14.59 -8.93
C LYS A 379 30.52 14.91 -8.28
N LYS A 380 31.49 15.32 -9.09
CA LYS A 380 32.77 15.82 -8.59
C LYS A 380 32.56 17.18 -7.90
N ARG A 381 33.11 17.35 -6.70
CA ARG A 381 33.14 18.62 -5.97
C ARG A 381 34.54 18.92 -5.48
N LEU A 382 34.97 20.17 -5.64
CA LEU A 382 36.12 20.72 -4.93
C LEU A 382 35.64 21.24 -3.57
N PHE A 383 36.09 20.61 -2.49
CA PHE A 383 35.76 21.07 -1.13
C PHE A 383 36.73 22.18 -0.70
N PRO A 384 36.28 23.17 0.09
CA PRO A 384 37.16 24.19 0.65
C PRO A 384 38.38 23.56 1.35
N GLY A 385 39.57 24.05 1.04
CA GLY A 385 40.83 23.54 1.60
C GLY A 385 41.37 22.25 0.95
N ARG A 386 40.71 21.69 -0.08
CA ARG A 386 41.25 20.54 -0.85
C ARG A 386 41.81 20.99 -2.20
N LYS A 387 42.94 20.40 -2.60
CA LYS A 387 43.58 20.64 -3.92
C LYS A 387 42.89 19.90 -5.07
N ASN A 388 42.32 18.73 -4.78
CA ASN A 388 41.70 17.86 -5.78
C ASN A 388 40.19 17.73 -5.58
N THR A 389 39.48 17.53 -6.69
CA THR A 389 38.04 17.22 -6.64
C THR A 389 37.81 15.85 -6.01
N THR A 390 36.74 15.74 -5.22
CA THR A 390 36.28 14.50 -4.62
C THR A 390 35.00 14.06 -5.33
N MET A 391 34.91 12.80 -5.74
CA MET A 391 33.66 12.24 -6.26
C MET A 391 32.67 12.06 -5.11
N CYS A 392 31.63 12.89 -5.06
CA CYS A 392 30.53 12.69 -4.13
C CYS A 392 29.68 11.50 -4.58
N ARG A 393 29.15 10.76 -3.61
CA ARG A 393 28.12 9.74 -3.87
C ARG A 393 26.80 10.40 -4.25
N GLU A 394 25.84 9.58 -4.65
CA GLU A 394 24.45 10.02 -4.77
C GLU A 394 23.95 10.64 -3.46
N GLN A 395 23.06 11.62 -3.59
CA GLN A 395 22.42 12.28 -2.45
C GLN A 395 20.91 12.20 -2.60
N TYR A 396 20.21 12.19 -1.47
CA TYR A 396 18.77 12.18 -1.40
C TYR A 396 18.28 13.55 -0.93
N VAL A 397 17.29 14.09 -1.62
CA VAL A 397 16.66 15.37 -1.31
C VAL A 397 15.22 15.12 -0.94
N VAL A 398 14.90 15.27 0.34
CA VAL A 398 13.53 15.20 0.83
C VAL A 398 12.91 16.58 0.72
N SER A 399 11.94 16.74 -0.16
CA SER A 399 11.19 17.99 -0.37
C SER A 399 9.85 17.87 0.33
N ILE A 400 9.69 18.60 1.44
CA ILE A 400 8.41 18.77 2.14
C ILE A 400 7.56 19.73 1.31
N VAL A 401 6.46 19.23 0.78
CA VAL A 401 5.60 19.95 -0.17
C VAL A 401 4.42 20.59 0.54
N THR A 402 3.98 21.74 0.02
CA THR A 402 2.79 22.45 0.53
C THR A 402 1.48 21.84 0.03
N THR A 403 1.53 21.12 -1.09
CA THR A 403 0.35 20.49 -1.70
C THR A 403 0.28 19.02 -1.30
N THR A 404 -0.57 18.71 -0.33
CA THR A 404 -0.80 17.34 0.15
C THR A 404 -1.80 16.56 -0.69
N LYS A 405 -2.69 17.26 -1.41
CA LYS A 405 -3.70 16.69 -2.31
C LYS A 405 -3.45 17.14 -3.76
N PRO A 406 -2.41 16.64 -4.44
CA PRO A 406 -2.07 17.11 -5.78
C PRO A 406 -3.10 16.67 -6.82
N MET A 407 -3.37 17.56 -7.76
CA MET A 407 -4.14 17.27 -8.94
C MET A 407 -3.25 16.61 -10.00
N PHE A 408 -3.71 15.47 -10.51
CA PHE A 408 -3.23 14.84 -11.73
C PHE A 408 -4.12 15.31 -12.88
N ASP A 409 -3.57 16.22 -13.69
CA ASP A 409 -4.23 16.77 -14.87
C ASP A 409 -3.57 16.21 -16.13
N LYS A 410 -4.31 15.41 -16.91
CA LYS A 410 -3.83 14.74 -18.12
C LYS A 410 -3.33 15.70 -19.21
N ARG A 411 -3.60 17.01 -19.09
CA ARG A 411 -3.06 18.02 -20.03
C ARG A 411 -1.58 18.31 -19.80
N VAL A 412 -1.09 18.07 -18.59
CA VAL A 412 0.28 18.39 -18.16
C VAL A 412 1.00 17.19 -17.53
N ALA A 413 0.27 16.13 -17.21
CA ALA A 413 0.79 14.87 -16.68
C ALA A 413 0.59 13.74 -17.71
N CYS A 414 1.46 12.74 -17.69
CA CYS A 414 1.41 11.63 -18.62
C CYS A 414 0.74 10.42 -17.97
N ARG A 415 -0.29 9.86 -18.62
CA ARG A 415 -0.71 8.46 -18.44
C ARG A 415 -0.27 7.74 -19.70
N ASN A 416 0.77 6.91 -19.60
CA ASN A 416 1.26 6.10 -20.72
C ASN A 416 0.86 4.65 -20.50
N GLU A 417 0.58 3.94 -21.58
CA GLU A 417 0.50 2.49 -21.58
C GLU A 417 1.90 1.96 -21.92
N ILE A 418 2.45 1.12 -21.05
CA ILE A 418 3.81 0.60 -21.15
C ILE A 418 3.74 -0.92 -21.16
N GLN A 419 4.30 -1.53 -22.19
CA GLN A 419 4.45 -2.98 -22.23
C GLN A 419 5.40 -3.39 -21.11
N TYR A 420 4.91 -4.21 -20.20
CA TYR A 420 5.64 -4.73 -19.07
C TYR A 420 5.70 -6.25 -19.15
N SER A 421 6.88 -6.81 -18.91
CA SER A 421 7.07 -8.25 -18.76
C SER A 421 7.90 -8.48 -17.50
N GLY A 422 7.26 -8.98 -16.45
CA GLY A 422 7.88 -9.18 -15.14
C GLY A 422 6.83 -9.49 -14.08
N TYR A 423 7.25 -9.64 -12.82
CA TYR A 423 6.30 -9.86 -11.74
C TYR A 423 5.59 -8.56 -11.34
N VAL A 424 4.30 -8.66 -11.10
CA VAL A 424 3.48 -7.63 -10.46
C VAL A 424 3.08 -8.08 -9.06
N TYR A 425 2.90 -7.11 -8.17
CA TYR A 425 2.74 -7.35 -6.75
C TYR A 425 1.63 -6.51 -6.12
N CYS A 426 0.98 -7.06 -5.09
CA CYS A 426 0.07 -6.29 -4.23
C CYS A 426 -0.09 -6.99 -2.87
N VAL A 427 -0.85 -6.36 -1.97
CA VAL A 427 -1.21 -6.93 -0.67
C VAL A 427 -2.69 -6.74 -0.40
N GLU A 428 -3.33 -7.81 0.06
CA GLU A 428 -4.71 -7.79 0.52
C GLU A 428 -4.79 -7.35 1.99
N LEU A 429 -5.62 -6.33 2.24
CA LEU A 429 -5.99 -5.86 3.58
C LEU A 429 -7.44 -6.29 3.92
N PRO A 430 -7.75 -6.63 5.18
CA PRO A 430 -9.12 -6.93 5.62
C PRO A 430 -10.08 -5.76 5.47
N GLN A 431 -9.57 -4.53 5.57
CA GLN A 431 -10.39 -3.31 5.61
C GLN A 431 -9.65 -2.12 5.01
N TYR A 432 -10.43 -1.08 4.65
CA TYR A 432 -10.05 0.21 4.06
C TYR A 432 -9.33 0.18 2.72
N HIS A 433 -8.50 -0.82 2.43
CA HIS A 433 -7.94 -1.10 1.10
C HIS A 433 -7.11 0.04 0.48
N ARG A 434 -6.68 1.02 1.28
CA ARG A 434 -5.79 2.11 0.88
C ARG A 434 -4.40 1.81 1.40
N LEU A 435 -3.42 1.64 0.52
CA LEU A 435 -2.02 1.45 0.89
C LEU A 435 -1.27 2.75 0.64
N TYR A 436 -0.32 3.09 1.51
CA TYR A 436 0.62 4.18 1.25
C TYR A 436 1.78 3.63 0.44
N VAL A 437 1.80 3.97 -0.85
CA VAL A 437 2.75 3.44 -1.83
C VAL A 437 3.70 4.53 -2.30
N MET A 438 4.91 4.16 -2.71
CA MET A 438 5.90 5.09 -3.21
C MET A 438 6.68 4.48 -4.37
N ARG A 439 6.67 5.18 -5.51
CA ARG A 439 7.53 4.86 -6.65
C ARG A 439 8.38 6.08 -6.98
N ASN A 440 9.67 5.89 -7.28
CA ASN A 440 10.62 6.97 -7.61
C ASN A 440 10.58 8.17 -6.63
N GLY A 441 10.43 7.88 -5.33
CA GLY A 441 10.40 8.90 -4.28
C GLY A 441 9.09 9.71 -4.18
N LYS A 442 8.01 9.31 -4.86
CA LYS A 442 6.72 10.02 -4.82
C LYS A 442 5.68 9.17 -4.08
N PRO A 443 5.49 9.40 -2.77
CA PRO A 443 4.55 8.62 -1.98
C PRO A 443 3.11 9.13 -2.17
N VAL A 444 2.12 8.24 -2.11
CA VAL A 444 0.70 8.55 -2.28
C VAL A 444 -0.18 7.41 -1.74
N TRP A 445 -1.39 7.73 -1.26
CA TRP A 445 -2.41 6.73 -0.98
C TRP A 445 -3.01 6.18 -2.28
N CYS A 446 -3.06 4.86 -2.41
CA CYS A 446 -3.60 4.16 -3.58
C CYS A 446 -4.33 2.86 -3.16
N GLY A 447 -5.12 2.26 -4.04
CA GLY A 447 -5.94 1.08 -3.70
C GLY A 447 -5.22 -0.27 -3.82
N ASN A 448 -5.86 -1.35 -3.35
CA ASN A 448 -5.44 -2.73 -3.56
C ASN A 448 -6.40 -3.53 -4.46
N SER A 449 -6.04 -4.77 -4.83
CA SER A 449 -6.41 -5.35 -6.12
C SER A 449 -7.20 -6.67 -6.12
N HIS A 450 -8.26 -6.77 -5.32
CA HIS A 450 -9.27 -7.83 -5.50
C HIS A 450 -10.61 -7.19 -5.84
N GLU A 451 -11.40 -7.75 -6.77
CA GLU A 451 -12.70 -7.16 -7.19
C GLU A 451 -13.91 -7.85 -6.54
N LEU A 452 -13.96 -9.19 -6.59
CA LEU A 452 -15.08 -9.98 -6.06
C LEU A 452 -15.19 -9.90 -4.54
N VAL A 453 -14.12 -10.21 -3.79
CA VAL A 453 -14.11 -10.19 -2.30
C VAL A 453 -14.24 -8.80 -1.67
N ARG A 454 -14.47 -7.74 -2.45
CA ARG A 454 -14.68 -6.36 -1.96
C ARG A 454 -16.13 -6.06 -1.64
N HIS A 455 -17.05 -6.89 -2.07
CA HIS A 455 -18.42 -6.80 -1.60
C HIS A 455 -18.47 -7.38 -0.19
N ARG A 456 -18.20 -6.53 0.78
CA ARG A 456 -17.90 -6.92 2.18
C ARG A 456 -19.09 -7.50 2.92
N ILE A 457 -20.31 -7.17 2.48
CA ILE A 457 -21.55 -7.74 3.03
C ILE A 457 -21.83 -9.05 2.27
N ALA A 458 -20.91 -10.00 2.43
CA ALA A 458 -20.93 -11.30 1.79
C ALA A 458 -20.02 -12.28 2.55
N SER A 459 -20.20 -13.57 2.29
CA SER A 459 -19.30 -14.62 2.77
C SER A 459 -18.53 -15.24 1.60
N TYR A 460 -17.24 -15.53 1.78
CA TYR A 460 -16.37 -16.09 0.73
C TYR A 460 -15.63 -17.34 1.20
N THR A 461 -15.57 -18.36 0.35
CA THR A 461 -14.60 -19.46 0.46
C THR A 461 -13.87 -19.58 -0.88
N GLN A 462 -12.55 -19.40 -0.91
CA GLN A 462 -11.77 -19.35 -2.15
C GLN A 462 -10.74 -20.48 -2.23
N GLU A 463 -10.53 -21.02 -3.43
CA GLU A 463 -9.49 -21.98 -3.75
C GLU A 463 -8.08 -21.46 -3.40
N SER A 464 -7.46 -22.10 -2.42
CA SER A 464 -6.14 -21.74 -1.93
C SER A 464 -5.03 -22.46 -2.70
N SER A 465 -4.25 -21.71 -3.47
CA SER A 465 -3.03 -22.22 -4.12
C SER A 465 -1.91 -22.62 -3.15
N ARG A 466 -2.07 -22.39 -1.82
CA ARG A 466 -1.14 -22.92 -0.81
C ARG A 466 -1.39 -24.40 -0.52
N TYR A 467 -2.65 -24.82 -0.57
CA TYR A 467 -3.09 -26.16 -0.16
C TYR A 467 -3.48 -27.03 -1.36
N CYS A 468 -3.92 -26.42 -2.47
CA CYS A 468 -4.14 -27.10 -3.73
C CYS A 468 -2.77 -27.41 -4.37
N ASN A 469 -2.40 -28.69 -4.34
CA ASN A 469 -1.24 -29.21 -5.04
C ASN A 469 -1.69 -29.81 -6.38
N TYR A 470 -1.42 -29.11 -7.48
CA TYR A 470 -1.87 -29.49 -8.82
C TYR A 470 -1.22 -30.79 -9.33
N SER A 471 -0.17 -31.33 -8.66
CA SER A 471 0.39 -32.65 -8.99
C SER A 471 -0.41 -33.83 -8.44
N LYS A 472 -1.40 -33.58 -7.57
CA LYS A 472 -2.27 -34.65 -7.07
C LYS A 472 -3.29 -35.06 -8.13
N ALA A 473 -3.59 -36.35 -8.22
CA ALA A 473 -4.51 -36.92 -9.20
C ALA A 473 -5.89 -36.22 -9.25
N LYS A 474 -6.38 -35.68 -8.13
CA LYS A 474 -7.64 -34.94 -8.06
C LYS A 474 -7.68 -33.63 -8.89
N PHE A 475 -6.53 -33.15 -9.37
CA PHE A 475 -6.42 -31.99 -10.25
C PHE A 475 -6.01 -32.38 -11.68
N GLY A 476 -6.12 -33.66 -12.06
CA GLY A 476 -5.71 -34.12 -13.40
C GLY A 476 -4.19 -34.15 -13.63
N LYS A 477 -3.37 -33.75 -12.64
CA LYS A 477 -1.93 -33.49 -12.78
C LYS A 477 -1.62 -32.39 -13.80
N GLU A 478 -2.50 -31.40 -13.89
CA GLU A 478 -2.42 -30.24 -14.78
C GLU A 478 -2.86 -28.98 -14.03
N ILE A 479 -2.48 -27.81 -14.53
CA ILE A 479 -3.05 -26.55 -14.09
C ILE A 479 -4.28 -26.22 -14.93
N THR A 480 -5.20 -25.44 -14.38
CA THR A 480 -6.34 -24.90 -15.13
C THR A 480 -6.20 -23.40 -15.25
N VAL A 481 -6.41 -22.86 -16.44
CA VAL A 481 -6.38 -21.42 -16.74
C VAL A 481 -7.68 -20.93 -17.35
N ILE A 482 -8.01 -19.67 -17.09
CA ILE A 482 -9.14 -18.95 -17.67
C ILE A 482 -8.70 -18.33 -19.00
N LYS A 483 -9.46 -18.62 -20.05
CA LYS A 483 -9.30 -18.08 -21.39
C LYS A 483 -9.42 -16.55 -21.35
N PRO A 484 -8.53 -15.80 -21.99
CA PRO A 484 -8.70 -14.36 -22.19
C PRO A 484 -9.93 -14.08 -23.05
N LEU A 485 -10.73 -13.09 -22.68
CA LEU A 485 -11.89 -12.67 -23.46
C LEU A 485 -11.45 -11.95 -24.75
N ASP A 486 -12.20 -12.14 -25.84
CA ASP A 486 -12.02 -11.47 -27.14
C ASP A 486 -10.69 -11.76 -27.86
N TRP A 487 -10.02 -12.87 -27.53
CA TRP A 487 -8.80 -13.31 -28.20
C TRP A 487 -9.10 -14.55 -29.05
N GLU A 488 -9.10 -14.37 -30.37
CA GLU A 488 -9.26 -15.46 -31.33
C GLU A 488 -8.11 -16.47 -31.20
N GLU A 489 -8.41 -17.76 -31.34
CA GLU A 489 -7.47 -18.84 -31.00
C GLU A 489 -6.25 -18.93 -31.92
N ASP A 490 -6.37 -18.40 -33.12
CA ASP A 490 -5.30 -18.27 -34.12
C ASP A 490 -4.57 -16.93 -34.02
N SER A 491 -5.04 -16.00 -33.18
CA SER A 491 -4.37 -14.71 -32.98
C SER A 491 -3.00 -14.91 -32.33
N LEU A 492 -2.04 -14.08 -32.74
CA LEU A 492 -0.72 -14.06 -32.12
C LEU A 492 -0.81 -13.87 -30.60
N SER A 493 -1.73 -13.03 -30.13
CA SER A 493 -1.96 -12.78 -28.71
C SER A 493 -2.36 -14.07 -27.96
N TYR A 494 -3.33 -14.82 -28.48
CA TYR A 494 -3.76 -16.09 -27.87
C TYR A 494 -2.63 -17.11 -27.86
N LEU A 495 -1.92 -17.27 -28.96
CA LEU A 495 -0.82 -18.23 -29.07
C LEU A 495 0.32 -17.90 -28.10
N MET A 496 0.69 -16.62 -27.96
CA MET A 496 1.70 -16.19 -27.00
C MET A 496 1.27 -16.40 -25.55
N TRP A 497 0.00 -16.11 -25.23
CA TRP A 497 -0.55 -16.35 -23.90
C TRP A 497 -0.55 -17.85 -23.56
N LYS A 498 -0.98 -18.69 -24.50
CA LYS A 498 -1.02 -20.14 -24.34
C LYS A 498 0.38 -20.71 -24.09
N ASP A 499 1.37 -20.35 -24.91
CA ASP A 499 2.76 -20.79 -24.73
C ASP A 499 3.32 -20.33 -23.37
N ALA A 500 3.05 -19.10 -22.95
CA ALA A 500 3.46 -18.62 -21.64
C ALA A 500 2.87 -19.45 -20.49
N CYS A 501 1.58 -19.81 -20.57
CA CYS A 501 0.93 -20.60 -19.54
C CYS A 501 1.42 -22.06 -19.52
N GLU A 502 1.68 -22.66 -20.68
CA GLU A 502 2.29 -24.01 -20.78
C GLU A 502 3.71 -24.03 -20.20
N ASN A 503 4.50 -22.97 -20.41
CA ASN A 503 5.83 -22.84 -19.82
C ASN A 503 5.76 -22.68 -18.29
N CYS A 504 4.75 -21.96 -17.79
CA CYS A 504 4.48 -21.84 -16.35
C CYS A 504 4.12 -23.21 -15.74
N GLU A 505 3.26 -23.99 -16.40
CA GLU A 505 2.88 -25.35 -15.98
C GLU A 505 4.10 -26.27 -15.88
N ARG A 506 4.91 -26.35 -16.94
CA ARG A 506 6.14 -27.15 -16.96
C ARG A 506 7.07 -26.76 -15.81
N SER A 507 7.29 -25.46 -15.61
CA SER A 507 8.12 -24.95 -14.53
C SER A 507 7.59 -25.35 -13.16
N TYR A 508 6.26 -25.29 -12.96
CA TYR A 508 5.62 -25.65 -11.70
C TYR A 508 5.87 -27.12 -11.34
N PHE A 509 5.67 -28.03 -12.29
CA PHE A 509 5.86 -29.45 -12.05
C PHE A 509 7.32 -29.83 -11.84
N ILE A 510 8.25 -29.24 -12.60
CA ILE A 510 9.70 -29.44 -12.37
C ILE A 510 10.09 -29.02 -10.95
N LEU A 511 9.62 -27.86 -10.46
CA LEU A 511 9.90 -27.43 -9.09
C LEU A 511 9.35 -28.40 -8.04
N LEU A 512 8.17 -28.98 -8.27
CA LEU A 512 7.62 -30.01 -7.38
C LEU A 512 8.45 -31.31 -7.39
N GLU A 513 8.94 -31.72 -8.56
CA GLU A 513 9.83 -32.89 -8.70
C GLU A 513 11.16 -32.70 -7.98
N GLU A 514 11.70 -31.47 -7.98
CA GLU A 514 12.90 -31.06 -7.22
C GLU A 514 12.65 -30.90 -5.70
N GLY A 515 11.44 -31.23 -5.21
CA GLY A 515 11.10 -31.20 -3.78
C GLY A 515 10.67 -29.82 -3.26
N VAL A 516 10.46 -28.83 -4.11
CA VAL A 516 9.91 -27.53 -3.69
C VAL A 516 8.45 -27.70 -3.27
N THR A 517 8.09 -27.19 -2.10
CA THR A 517 6.71 -27.31 -1.60
C THR A 517 5.71 -26.60 -2.54
N PRO A 518 4.46 -27.08 -2.69
CA PRO A 518 3.44 -26.42 -3.53
C PRO A 518 3.23 -24.94 -3.22
N GLN A 519 3.35 -24.56 -1.94
CA GLN A 519 3.25 -23.17 -1.50
C GLN A 519 4.37 -22.26 -2.08
N LEU A 520 5.53 -22.82 -2.38
CA LEU A 520 6.67 -22.12 -3.00
C LEU A 520 6.67 -22.30 -4.53
N ALA A 521 6.40 -23.51 -5.02
CA ALA A 521 6.36 -23.82 -6.45
C ALA A 521 5.33 -22.97 -7.20
N ARG A 522 4.20 -22.65 -6.56
CA ARG A 522 3.11 -21.83 -7.15
C ARG A 522 3.54 -20.44 -7.67
N ASN A 523 4.72 -19.94 -7.29
CA ASN A 523 5.21 -18.64 -7.73
C ASN A 523 5.39 -18.54 -9.26
N VAL A 524 5.53 -19.68 -9.95
CA VAL A 524 5.64 -19.70 -11.43
C VAL A 524 4.29 -19.76 -12.15
N LEU A 525 3.15 -19.86 -11.44
CA LEU A 525 1.83 -20.01 -12.06
C LEU A 525 1.30 -18.68 -12.66
N PRO A 526 0.54 -18.73 -13.77
CA PRO A 526 0.13 -17.53 -14.50
C PRO A 526 -1.05 -16.78 -13.84
N HIS A 527 -1.28 -15.52 -14.21
CA HIS A 527 -2.48 -14.74 -13.82
C HIS A 527 -3.78 -15.45 -14.18
N SER A 528 -3.80 -16.02 -15.38
CA SER A 528 -4.94 -16.79 -15.88
C SER A 528 -5.19 -18.04 -15.07
N LEU A 529 -4.34 -18.43 -14.11
CA LEU A 529 -4.60 -19.57 -13.24
C LEU A 529 -5.98 -19.43 -12.60
N LYS A 530 -6.83 -20.40 -12.90
CA LYS A 530 -8.18 -20.52 -12.38
C LYS A 530 -8.18 -20.39 -10.87
N THR A 531 -9.07 -19.55 -10.37
CA THR A 531 -9.54 -19.60 -9.01
C THR A 531 -11.02 -19.92 -9.01
N GLU A 532 -11.43 -20.67 -8.00
CA GLU A 532 -12.83 -20.87 -7.68
C GLU A 532 -13.14 -20.18 -6.36
N LEU A 533 -14.31 -19.57 -6.27
CA LEU A 533 -14.81 -18.94 -5.06
C LEU A 533 -16.29 -19.23 -4.88
N PHE A 534 -16.65 -19.62 -3.66
CA PHE A 534 -18.02 -19.72 -3.18
C PHE A 534 -18.38 -18.40 -2.52
N MET A 535 -19.41 -17.73 -3.00
CA MET A 535 -19.82 -16.40 -2.58
C MET A 535 -21.29 -16.41 -2.18
N THR A 536 -21.59 -15.95 -0.95
CA THR A 536 -22.97 -15.88 -0.42
C THR A 536 -23.32 -14.46 -0.04
N MET A 537 -24.48 -13.98 -0.47
CA MET A 537 -25.03 -12.67 -0.13
C MET A 537 -26.55 -12.76 0.03
N ASN A 538 -27.13 -11.78 0.73
CA ASN A 538 -28.57 -11.56 0.67
C ASN A 538 -28.98 -10.88 -0.66
N LEU A 539 -30.28 -10.90 -1.01
CA LEU A 539 -30.73 -10.37 -2.30
C LEU A 539 -30.49 -8.87 -2.46
N ARG A 540 -30.48 -8.08 -1.38
CA ARG A 540 -30.13 -6.65 -1.45
C ARG A 540 -28.70 -6.44 -1.89
N GLU A 541 -27.78 -7.22 -1.33
CA GLU A 541 -26.36 -7.15 -1.68
C GLU A 541 -26.10 -7.72 -3.08
N TRP A 542 -26.83 -8.75 -3.52
CA TRP A 542 -26.80 -9.18 -4.93
C TRP A 542 -27.28 -8.06 -5.88
N ARG A 543 -28.32 -7.30 -5.52
CA ARG A 543 -28.73 -6.13 -6.31
C ARG A 543 -27.61 -5.09 -6.37
N HIS A 544 -26.98 -4.78 -5.24
CA HIS A 544 -25.83 -3.87 -5.21
C HIS A 544 -24.69 -4.39 -6.10
N PHE A 545 -24.36 -5.68 -5.98
CA PHE A 545 -23.34 -6.37 -6.76
C PHE A 545 -23.56 -6.17 -8.26
N PHE A 546 -24.74 -6.49 -8.79
CA PHE A 546 -25.01 -6.32 -10.21
C PHE A 546 -24.97 -4.85 -10.63
N LYS A 547 -25.57 -3.94 -9.85
CA LYS A 547 -25.56 -2.50 -10.15
C LYS A 547 -24.15 -1.91 -10.32
N VAL A 548 -23.14 -2.47 -9.67
CA VAL A 548 -21.75 -1.99 -9.77
C VAL A 548 -20.84 -2.89 -10.61
N ARG A 549 -21.30 -4.07 -11.07
CA ARG A 549 -20.48 -5.05 -11.80
C ARG A 549 -20.99 -5.44 -13.20
N THR A 550 -22.17 -5.00 -13.62
CA THR A 550 -22.68 -5.14 -14.99
C THR A 550 -22.59 -3.90 -15.89
N PRO A 551 -22.37 -2.66 -15.41
CA PRO A 551 -22.20 -1.49 -16.27
C PRO A 551 -21.08 -1.61 -17.31
N SER A 552 -21.17 -0.84 -18.39
CA SER A 552 -20.29 -0.99 -19.55
C SER A 552 -18.82 -0.62 -19.33
N ASP A 553 -18.54 0.10 -18.24
CA ASP A 553 -17.20 0.51 -17.83
C ASP A 553 -16.46 -0.54 -16.98
N VAL A 554 -17.12 -1.61 -16.55
CA VAL A 554 -16.53 -2.72 -15.76
C VAL A 554 -15.66 -3.63 -16.64
N HIS A 555 -14.61 -4.24 -16.06
CA HIS A 555 -13.70 -5.15 -16.76
C HIS A 555 -14.46 -6.24 -17.58
N PRO A 556 -14.10 -6.49 -18.86
CA PRO A 556 -14.84 -7.42 -19.71
C PRO A 556 -14.97 -8.83 -19.14
N GLN A 557 -13.90 -9.41 -18.58
CA GLN A 557 -13.97 -10.73 -17.92
C GLN A 557 -14.86 -10.75 -16.66
N MET A 558 -15.03 -9.62 -15.97
CA MET A 558 -15.99 -9.55 -14.87
C MET A 558 -17.42 -9.52 -15.43
N ARG A 559 -17.65 -8.75 -16.51
CA ARG A 559 -18.93 -8.70 -17.24
C ARG A 559 -19.30 -10.04 -17.88
N GLU A 560 -18.31 -10.81 -18.34
CA GLU A 560 -18.46 -12.18 -18.88
C GLU A 560 -19.22 -13.09 -17.91
N ILE A 561 -18.98 -12.93 -16.60
CA ILE A 561 -19.66 -13.70 -15.56
C ILE A 561 -20.91 -12.97 -15.05
N THR A 562 -20.83 -11.65 -14.82
CA THR A 562 -21.89 -10.93 -14.09
C THR A 562 -23.12 -10.63 -14.93
N ILE A 563 -22.98 -10.45 -16.25
CA ILE A 563 -24.12 -10.18 -17.14
C ILE A 563 -25.01 -11.42 -17.28
N PRO A 564 -24.48 -12.60 -17.63
CA PRO A 564 -25.34 -13.79 -17.71
C PRO A 564 -25.89 -14.16 -16.32
N MET A 565 -25.11 -13.98 -15.25
CA MET A 565 -25.59 -14.19 -13.88
C MET A 565 -26.75 -13.26 -13.53
N LEU A 566 -26.70 -11.97 -13.88
CA LEU A 566 -27.83 -11.06 -13.67
C LEU A 566 -29.07 -11.54 -14.43
N ARG A 567 -28.92 -11.98 -15.69
CA ARG A 567 -30.04 -12.49 -16.50
C ARG A 567 -30.67 -13.72 -15.86
N GLU A 568 -29.86 -14.65 -15.34
CA GLU A 568 -30.37 -15.81 -14.63
C GLU A 568 -31.06 -15.44 -13.31
N PHE A 569 -30.55 -14.45 -12.57
CA PHE A 569 -31.23 -13.93 -11.38
C PHE A 569 -32.57 -13.27 -11.73
N GLN A 570 -32.66 -12.53 -12.83
CA GLN A 570 -33.90 -11.94 -13.33
C GLN A 570 -34.92 -13.02 -13.72
N GLU A 571 -34.47 -14.10 -14.36
CA GLU A 571 -35.33 -15.23 -14.74
C GLU A 571 -35.82 -16.00 -13.50
N ARG A 572 -34.93 -16.34 -12.57
CA ARG A 572 -35.24 -17.22 -11.44
C ARG A 572 -35.88 -16.50 -10.26
N ILE A 573 -35.65 -15.21 -10.09
CA ILE A 573 -36.21 -14.35 -9.03
C ILE A 573 -36.80 -13.08 -9.65
N PRO A 574 -37.98 -13.19 -10.32
CA PRO A 574 -38.58 -12.07 -11.04
C PRO A 574 -38.92 -10.92 -10.07
N VAL A 575 -39.11 -9.72 -10.61
CA VAL A 575 -39.39 -8.47 -9.88
C VAL A 575 -38.17 -7.93 -9.12
N ILE A 576 -37.34 -8.80 -8.53
CA ILE A 576 -36.27 -8.37 -7.63
C ILE A 576 -35.09 -7.75 -8.36
N PHE A 577 -34.82 -8.11 -9.61
CA PHE A 577 -33.66 -7.62 -10.37
C PHE A 577 -34.04 -6.91 -11.69
N ASP A 578 -35.33 -6.87 -12.03
CA ASP A 578 -35.83 -6.43 -13.33
C ASP A 578 -35.58 -4.94 -13.61
N ASP A 579 -35.40 -4.12 -12.57
CA ASP A 579 -35.04 -2.70 -12.69
C ASP A 579 -33.55 -2.47 -13.03
N ILE A 580 -32.72 -3.51 -12.98
CA ILE A 580 -31.28 -3.44 -13.29
C ILE A 580 -31.10 -3.71 -14.78
N LEU A 581 -31.01 -2.63 -15.57
CA LEU A 581 -30.82 -2.72 -17.01
C LEU A 581 -29.35 -2.90 -17.38
N ILE A 582 -29.07 -3.84 -18.29
CA ILE A 582 -27.75 -3.99 -18.91
C ILE A 582 -27.65 -2.95 -20.01
N LYS A 583 -26.65 -2.06 -19.91
CA LYS A 583 -26.26 -1.19 -21.02
C LYS A 583 -25.18 -1.92 -21.79
N GLU A 584 -25.46 -2.28 -23.03
CA GLU A 584 -24.50 -2.92 -23.92
C GLU A 584 -23.27 -2.03 -24.12
#